data_AF-A0A9Q0MBV9-F1
#
_entry.id   AF-A0A9Q0MBV9-F1
#
_cell.length_a   1.000
_cell.length_b   1.000
_cell.length_c   1.000
_cell.angle_alpha   90.00
_cell.angle_beta   90.00
_cell.angle_gamma   90.00
#
_symmetry.space_group_name_H-M   'P 1'
#
loop_
_entity.id
_entity.type
_entity.pdbx_description
1 polymer ?
#
loop_
_entity_poly.entity_id
_entity_poly.type
_entity_poly.pdbx_seq_one_letter_code
_entity_poly.pdbx_strand_id
1 'polypeptide(L)'
;MKDFVMRLTIFITLIVLESIHCHPTCPDDSLISGCVCRQTREVGSLPDLLCKEKGVYVDQVIQNLNKHSNGEILKFGKLYWESDVKVPITDNFFGNVTFRKVMIGTPLKFTYVTYLSPKAFVGPIMKELEWFAIRSYEMRNQDHLYKAIRSLPNLKYVAIEGRYLVSVPTRAFQPLCKGSDSKYCPNTHLRRINFTEGLHETFIFLTRIEENAFQGLPNLKEVSMKQHDVHFIADYAFACDKPISKKLKIDLSLQWSREFNTDSFSPKALMGTNRPTELILFGNPHISHLPEVVFGPFFEENDRQNTLKLGQKMSCSCEMYWLYSQPERYKPQFIEWKFTAKKDNKEQHYLVMCQDDTDLWDLEPSTFNNCTSEYPINDDKDEFRDEL
;
A
#
# COMPACT_ATOMS: atom_id res chain seq x y z
N MET A 1 43.61 21.61 38.30
CA MET A 1 42.52 22.53 37.90
C MET A 1 42.75 23.14 36.51
N LYS A 2 43.93 23.70 36.20
CA LYS A 2 44.26 24.23 34.85
C LYS A 2 44.16 23.21 33.72
N ASP A 3 44.62 21.96 33.93
CA ASP A 3 44.53 20.91 32.89
C ASP A 3 43.10 20.43 32.60
N PHE A 4 42.20 20.50 33.58
CA PHE A 4 40.80 20.12 33.39
C PHE A 4 40.05 21.17 32.57
N VAL A 5 40.30 22.45 32.87
CA VAL A 5 39.72 23.56 32.09
C VAL A 5 40.22 23.53 30.65
N MET A 6 41.52 23.26 30.43
CA MET A 6 42.07 23.20 29.06
C MET A 6 41.48 22.05 28.24
N ARG A 7 41.29 20.86 28.83
CA ARG A 7 40.66 19.72 28.16
C ARG A 7 39.18 19.95 27.89
N LEU A 8 38.45 20.58 28.82
CA LEU A 8 37.04 20.93 28.64
C LEU A 8 36.85 21.96 27.52
N THR A 9 37.72 22.99 27.45
CA THR A 9 37.67 23.97 26.38
C THR A 9 37.89 23.33 25.03
N ILE A 10 38.91 22.47 24.88
CA ILE A 10 39.19 21.73 23.62
C ILE A 10 38.02 20.82 23.23
N PHE A 11 37.38 20.15 24.20
CA PHE A 11 36.21 19.31 23.93
C PHE A 11 35.00 20.14 23.47
N ILE A 12 34.78 21.31 24.08
CA ILE A 12 33.70 22.23 23.67
C ILE A 12 34.02 22.84 22.30
N THR A 13 35.26 23.23 21.98
CA THR A 13 35.59 23.71 20.63
C THR A 13 35.48 22.62 19.58
N LEU A 14 35.84 21.37 19.88
CA LEU A 14 35.65 20.24 18.95
C LEU A 14 34.16 19.95 18.73
N ILE A 15 33.34 19.98 19.78
CA ILE A 15 31.87 19.84 19.65
C ILE A 15 31.27 21.02 18.87
N VAL A 16 31.75 22.25 19.08
CA VAL A 16 31.30 23.44 18.34
C VAL A 16 31.78 23.43 16.88
N LEU A 17 32.98 22.92 16.59
CA LEU A 17 33.51 22.77 15.23
C LEU A 17 32.82 21.63 14.46
N GLU A 18 32.48 20.52 15.12
CA GLU A 18 31.66 19.47 14.51
C GLU A 18 30.20 19.89 14.32
N SER A 19 29.69 20.88 15.07
CA SER A 19 28.32 21.38 14.88
C SER A 19 28.18 22.52 13.87
N ILE A 20 29.29 22.96 13.23
CA ILE A 20 29.22 23.66 11.94
C ILE A 20 29.10 22.62 10.80
N HIS A 21 28.16 21.68 10.95
CA HIS A 21 27.64 20.98 9.79
C HIS A 21 26.79 21.99 9.03
N CYS A 22 27.39 22.63 8.02
CA CYS A 22 26.68 23.46 7.06
C CYS A 22 25.42 22.70 6.65
N HIS A 23 24.26 23.19 7.10
CA HIS A 23 23.00 22.61 6.71
C HIS A 23 22.96 22.59 5.18
N PRO A 24 22.57 21.46 4.55
CA PRO A 24 22.52 21.39 3.11
C PRO A 24 21.62 22.51 2.61
N THR A 25 22.22 23.46 1.91
CA THR A 25 21.56 24.62 1.32
C THR A 25 21.06 24.27 -0.07
N CYS A 26 20.07 25.02 -0.54
CA CYS A 26 19.68 24.95 -1.93
C CYS A 26 20.88 25.22 -2.86
N PRO A 27 21.02 24.45 -3.95
CA PRO A 27 22.00 24.76 -4.99
C PRO A 27 21.63 26.08 -5.68
N ASP A 28 22.58 26.66 -6.42
CA ASP A 28 22.34 27.83 -7.26
C ASP A 28 21.18 27.58 -8.23
N ASP A 29 20.30 28.58 -8.39
CA ASP A 29 19.11 28.49 -9.25
C ASP A 29 19.45 28.11 -10.70
N SER A 30 20.65 28.47 -11.18
CA SER A 30 21.15 28.08 -12.51
C SER A 30 21.29 26.56 -12.70
N LEU A 31 21.51 25.80 -11.62
CA LEU A 31 21.66 24.34 -11.66
C LEU A 31 20.32 23.61 -11.71
N ILE A 32 19.26 24.27 -11.22
CA ILE A 32 17.92 23.70 -11.08
C ILE A 32 16.89 24.43 -11.94
N SER A 33 17.32 25.04 -13.05
CA SER A 33 16.45 25.78 -13.97
C SER A 33 15.14 25.02 -14.28
N GLY A 34 14.00 25.66 -14.03
CA GLY A 34 12.66 25.08 -14.14
C GLY A 34 12.14 24.38 -12.87
N CYS A 35 12.96 24.27 -11.84
CA CYS A 35 12.58 23.79 -10.52
C CYS A 35 12.85 24.86 -9.46
N VAL A 36 12.13 24.76 -8.35
CA VAL A 36 12.32 25.60 -7.17
C VAL A 36 12.87 24.74 -6.04
N CYS A 37 14.00 25.15 -5.46
CA CYS A 37 14.48 24.55 -4.24
C CYS A 37 13.93 25.31 -3.02
N ARG A 38 13.35 24.59 -2.07
CA ARG A 38 12.74 25.17 -0.86
C ARG A 38 13.38 24.60 0.38
N GLN A 39 14.06 25.46 1.14
CA GLN A 39 14.48 25.10 2.50
C GLN A 39 13.23 24.94 3.38
N THR A 40 13.13 23.84 4.11
CA THR A 40 12.05 23.70 5.08
C THR A 40 12.40 24.49 6.35
N ARG A 41 11.38 24.94 7.10
CA ARG A 41 11.58 25.76 8.30
C ARG A 41 12.18 25.00 9.49
N GLU A 42 12.20 23.67 9.42
CA GLU A 42 12.76 22.83 10.47
C GLU A 42 14.29 22.86 10.42
N VAL A 43 14.92 23.22 11.55
CA VAL A 43 16.37 23.21 11.69
C VAL A 43 16.89 21.80 11.44
N GLY A 44 17.92 21.66 10.58
CA GLY A 44 18.47 20.36 10.19
C GLY A 44 17.69 19.62 9.10
N SER A 45 16.59 20.18 8.58
CA SER A 45 15.87 19.58 7.46
C SER A 45 16.63 19.69 6.14
N LEU A 46 16.51 18.66 5.31
CA LEU A 46 17.01 18.68 3.93
C LEU A 46 16.09 19.54 3.05
N PRO A 47 16.63 20.25 2.05
CA PRO A 47 15.81 21.04 1.13
C PRO A 47 14.91 20.16 0.25
N ASP A 48 13.76 20.69 -0.14
CA ASP A 48 12.84 20.06 -1.09
C ASP A 48 13.06 20.62 -2.51
N LEU A 49 12.99 19.78 -3.54
CA LEU A 49 13.07 20.17 -4.95
C LEU A 49 11.69 20.04 -5.61
N LEU A 50 11.17 21.15 -6.14
CA LEU A 50 9.83 21.29 -6.71
C LEU A 50 9.93 21.62 -8.20
N CYS A 51 9.78 20.62 -9.07
CA CYS A 51 9.81 20.77 -10.52
C CYS A 51 8.37 20.73 -11.07
N LYS A 52 7.73 21.89 -11.22
CA LYS A 52 6.31 22.00 -11.60
C LYS A 52 6.04 22.82 -12.85
N GLU A 53 7.05 23.52 -13.37
CA GLU A 53 6.86 24.38 -14.52
C GLU A 53 6.64 23.54 -15.79
N LYS A 54 5.96 24.13 -16.77
CA LYS A 54 5.74 23.47 -18.07
C LYS A 54 7.06 23.34 -18.81
N GLY A 55 7.27 22.23 -19.53
CA GLY A 55 8.48 22.04 -20.33
C GLY A 55 9.74 21.69 -19.52
N VAL A 56 9.62 21.40 -18.22
CA VAL A 56 10.79 21.07 -17.39
C VAL A 56 11.25 19.64 -17.65
N TYR A 57 12.54 19.53 -17.98
CA TYR A 57 13.29 18.30 -18.18
C TYR A 57 14.04 17.95 -16.89
N VAL A 58 13.39 17.20 -15.99
CA VAL A 58 13.99 16.84 -14.70
C VAL A 58 15.28 16.03 -14.87
N ASP A 59 15.43 15.28 -15.95
CA ASP A 59 16.68 14.61 -16.29
C ASP A 59 17.85 15.58 -16.46
N GLN A 60 17.63 16.75 -17.08
CA GLN A 60 18.66 17.79 -17.22
C GLN A 60 19.02 18.40 -15.86
N VAL A 61 18.03 18.66 -15.00
CA VAL A 61 18.24 19.17 -13.65
C VAL A 61 19.08 18.18 -12.83
N ILE A 62 18.71 16.89 -12.86
CA ILE A 62 19.46 15.85 -12.17
C ILE A 62 20.88 15.69 -12.75
N GLN A 63 21.07 15.79 -14.06
CA GLN A 63 22.40 15.77 -14.68
C GLN A 63 23.26 16.96 -14.26
N ASN A 64 22.68 18.17 -14.19
CA ASN A 64 23.39 19.38 -13.76
C ASN A 64 23.83 19.28 -12.30
N LEU A 65 22.94 18.83 -11.41
CA LEU A 65 23.27 18.55 -10.01
C LEU A 65 24.39 17.53 -9.88
N ASN A 66 24.33 16.44 -10.65
CA ASN A 66 25.37 15.42 -10.65
C ASN A 66 26.72 15.96 -11.11
N LYS A 67 26.76 16.77 -12.18
CA LYS A 67 28.01 17.41 -12.66
C LYS A 67 28.62 18.35 -11.63
N HIS A 68 27.80 19.11 -10.90
CA HIS A 68 28.25 20.05 -9.88
C HIS A 68 28.60 19.40 -8.54
N SER A 69 28.11 18.19 -8.28
CA SER A 69 28.37 17.48 -7.03
C SER A 69 29.86 17.11 -6.84
N ASN A 70 30.68 17.14 -7.89
CA ASN A 70 32.08 16.70 -7.85
C ASN A 70 32.28 15.30 -7.23
N GLY A 71 31.28 14.43 -7.37
CA GLY A 71 31.29 13.07 -6.81
C GLY A 71 30.68 12.96 -5.41
N GLU A 72 30.35 14.08 -4.75
CA GLU A 72 29.65 14.08 -3.47
C GLU A 72 28.18 13.70 -3.61
N ILE A 73 27.59 13.19 -2.53
CA ILE A 73 26.17 12.81 -2.51
C ILE A 73 25.35 14.03 -2.14
N LEU A 74 24.54 14.52 -3.08
CA LEU A 74 23.60 15.60 -2.82
C LEU A 74 22.31 15.03 -2.21
N LYS A 75 21.95 15.53 -1.03
CA LYS A 75 20.80 15.03 -0.26
C LYS A 75 19.67 16.04 -0.25
N PHE A 76 18.48 15.58 -0.64
CA PHE A 76 17.24 16.35 -0.60
C PHE A 76 16.18 15.62 0.23
N GLY A 77 15.26 16.39 0.81
CA GLY A 77 14.13 15.86 1.54
C GLY A 77 13.15 15.20 0.58
N LYS A 78 12.68 15.96 -0.41
CA LYS A 78 11.65 15.51 -1.34
C LYS A 78 11.92 15.98 -2.77
N LEU A 79 11.53 15.15 -3.73
CA LEU A 79 11.33 15.54 -5.13
C LEU A 79 9.83 15.56 -5.44
N TYR A 80 9.35 16.68 -5.93
CA TYR A 80 8.04 16.81 -6.57
C TYR A 80 8.25 17.07 -8.05
N TRP A 81 7.81 16.15 -8.90
CA TRP A 81 7.98 16.26 -10.34
C TRP A 81 6.63 16.23 -11.03
N GLU A 82 6.24 17.34 -11.64
CA GLU A 82 5.10 17.45 -12.55
C GLU A 82 5.61 17.93 -13.90
N SER A 83 5.46 17.12 -14.96
CA SER A 83 5.86 17.52 -16.31
C SER A 83 4.82 17.09 -17.34
N ASP A 84 4.56 17.98 -18.29
CA ASP A 84 3.78 17.72 -19.51
C ASP A 84 4.65 17.12 -20.64
N VAL A 85 5.96 17.00 -20.41
CA VAL A 85 6.89 16.39 -21.35
C VAL A 85 6.99 14.89 -21.12
N LYS A 86 7.12 14.14 -22.22
CA LYS A 86 7.41 12.70 -22.17
C LYS A 86 8.84 12.47 -21.71
N VAL A 87 9.04 11.84 -20.56
CA VAL A 87 10.37 11.61 -20.00
C VAL A 87 10.58 10.13 -19.67
N PRO A 88 11.63 9.48 -20.22
CA PRO A 88 12.07 8.18 -19.76
C PRO A 88 12.92 8.30 -18.49
N ILE A 89 12.68 7.45 -17.51
CA ILE A 89 13.53 7.29 -16.32
C ILE A 89 14.47 6.13 -16.61
N THR A 90 15.69 6.45 -17.04
CA THR A 90 16.72 5.51 -17.47
C THR A 90 17.46 4.86 -16.30
N ASP A 91 18.42 3.97 -16.60
CA ASP A 91 19.29 3.35 -15.60
C ASP A 91 20.05 4.41 -14.79
N ASN A 92 20.13 4.23 -13.47
CA ASN A 92 20.83 5.14 -12.56
C ASN A 92 20.41 6.61 -12.73
N PHE A 93 19.12 6.85 -12.95
CA PHE A 93 18.58 8.17 -13.28
C PHE A 93 19.02 9.28 -12.31
N PHE A 94 19.06 8.98 -11.01
CA PHE A 94 19.38 9.95 -9.96
C PHE A 94 20.88 10.20 -9.76
N GLY A 95 21.74 9.27 -10.19
CA GLY A 95 23.19 9.37 -9.97
C GLY A 95 23.54 9.52 -8.48
N ASN A 96 24.30 10.56 -8.15
CA ASN A 96 24.71 10.95 -6.81
C ASN A 96 23.69 11.82 -6.06
N VAL A 97 22.50 12.04 -6.62
CA VAL A 97 21.43 12.76 -5.95
C VAL A 97 20.52 11.77 -5.22
N THR A 98 20.18 12.04 -3.96
CA THR A 98 19.25 11.23 -3.19
C THR A 98 18.11 12.03 -2.60
N PHE A 99 16.99 11.34 -2.42
CA PHE A 99 15.76 11.88 -1.89
C PHE A 99 15.20 10.92 -0.86
N ARG A 100 14.67 11.47 0.24
CA ARG A 100 13.90 10.67 1.19
C ARG A 100 12.50 10.34 0.66
N LYS A 101 11.93 11.23 -0.17
CA LYS A 101 10.64 11.04 -0.83
C LYS A 101 10.70 11.46 -2.30
N VAL A 102 10.13 10.66 -3.19
CA VAL A 102 10.00 11.00 -4.61
C VAL A 102 8.54 10.87 -5.02
N MET A 103 7.97 11.95 -5.54
CA MET A 103 6.62 11.98 -6.10
C MET A 103 6.67 12.44 -7.56
N ILE A 104 6.24 11.56 -8.47
CA ILE A 104 6.19 11.81 -9.91
C ILE A 104 4.72 11.90 -10.32
N GLY A 105 4.29 13.06 -10.77
CA GLY A 105 2.88 13.48 -10.84
C GLY A 105 2.34 13.96 -9.48
N THR A 106 1.23 14.67 -9.49
CA THR A 106 0.50 15.09 -8.28
C THR A 106 -0.90 14.50 -8.24
N PRO A 107 -1.61 14.61 -7.09
CA PRO A 107 -3.02 14.25 -7.00
C PRO A 107 -3.92 14.93 -8.03
N LEU A 108 -3.48 16.03 -8.66
CA LEU A 108 -4.24 16.75 -9.68
C LEU A 108 -3.69 16.59 -11.10
N LYS A 109 -2.42 16.19 -11.28
CA LYS A 109 -1.77 16.17 -12.59
C LYS A 109 -0.89 14.94 -12.78
N PHE A 110 -1.14 14.19 -13.85
CA PHE A 110 -0.28 13.09 -14.26
C PHE A 110 1.02 13.62 -14.91
N THR A 111 2.08 12.83 -14.81
CA THR A 111 3.31 13.06 -15.58
C THR A 111 3.40 12.02 -16.70
N TYR A 112 4.00 12.38 -17.84
CA TYR A 112 4.14 11.46 -18.98
C TYR A 112 5.42 10.62 -18.89
N VAL A 113 5.54 9.78 -17.85
CA VAL A 113 6.66 8.83 -17.77
C VAL A 113 6.44 7.70 -18.77
N THR A 114 7.22 7.68 -19.85
CA THR A 114 7.07 6.71 -20.95
C THR A 114 7.75 5.37 -20.65
N TYR A 115 8.79 5.41 -19.81
CA TYR A 115 9.59 4.25 -19.44
C TYR A 115 10.17 4.46 -18.04
N LEU A 116 10.17 3.41 -17.23
CA LEU A 116 10.90 3.36 -15.97
C LEU A 116 11.83 2.16 -16.03
N SER A 117 13.14 2.39 -15.99
CA SER A 117 14.11 1.30 -15.98
C SER A 117 13.97 0.47 -14.70
N PRO A 118 14.09 -0.87 -14.77
CA PRO A 118 14.22 -1.71 -13.57
C PRO A 118 15.47 -1.37 -12.74
N LYS A 119 16.42 -0.61 -13.31
CA LYS A 119 17.66 -0.13 -12.69
C LYS A 119 17.65 1.38 -12.43
N ALA A 120 16.50 2.03 -12.45
CA ALA A 120 16.39 3.47 -12.20
C ALA A 120 16.94 3.88 -10.83
N PHE A 121 16.80 3.00 -9.84
CA PHE A 121 17.18 3.25 -8.44
C PHE A 121 18.38 2.40 -7.97
N VAL A 122 19.39 2.23 -8.82
CA VAL A 122 20.59 1.48 -8.47
C VAL A 122 21.58 2.36 -7.70
N GLY A 123 22.18 1.81 -6.65
CA GLY A 123 23.30 2.42 -5.94
C GLY A 123 23.06 2.53 -4.43
N PRO A 124 24.12 2.67 -3.62
CA PRO A 124 24.00 2.82 -2.16
C PRO A 124 23.24 4.10 -1.76
N ILE A 125 23.21 5.07 -2.68
CA ILE A 125 22.60 6.39 -2.53
C ILE A 125 21.07 6.32 -2.39
N MET A 126 20.43 5.31 -3.02
CA MET A 126 18.97 5.12 -2.94
C MET A 126 18.49 4.42 -1.66
N LYS A 127 19.40 4.11 -0.73
CA LYS A 127 19.04 3.60 0.60
C LYS A 127 18.23 4.60 1.43
N GLU A 128 18.29 5.89 1.12
CA GLU A 128 17.54 6.91 1.87
C GLU A 128 16.07 7.02 1.46
N LEU A 129 15.67 6.45 0.31
CA LEU A 129 14.31 6.59 -0.21
C LEU A 129 13.32 5.74 0.60
N GLU A 130 12.43 6.43 1.33
CA GLU A 130 11.42 5.81 2.20
C GLU A 130 10.00 5.88 1.62
N TRP A 131 9.77 6.80 0.68
CA TRP A 131 8.44 7.04 0.10
C TRP A 131 8.57 7.28 -1.41
N PHE A 132 7.85 6.49 -2.19
CA PHE A 132 7.83 6.61 -3.65
C PHE A 132 6.39 6.67 -4.13
N ALA A 133 6.06 7.66 -4.95
CA ALA A 133 4.82 7.66 -5.68
C ALA A 133 5.03 8.02 -7.14
N ILE A 134 4.29 7.32 -7.99
CA ILE A 134 4.29 7.56 -9.43
C ILE A 134 2.86 7.57 -9.94
N ARG A 135 2.54 8.62 -10.69
CA ARG A 135 1.29 8.82 -11.40
C ARG A 135 1.61 9.10 -12.87
N SER A 136 1.43 8.08 -13.72
CA SER A 136 1.81 8.16 -15.14
C SER A 136 0.74 7.69 -16.12
N TYR A 137 0.54 8.45 -17.20
CA TYR A 137 -0.36 8.07 -18.30
C TYR A 137 0.24 7.06 -19.28
N GLU A 138 1.55 7.04 -19.45
CA GLU A 138 2.21 6.38 -20.60
C GLU A 138 3.07 5.16 -20.19
N MET A 139 3.12 4.83 -18.91
CA MET A 139 3.97 3.74 -18.41
C MET A 139 3.31 2.38 -18.71
N ARG A 140 3.68 1.76 -19.84
CA ARG A 140 3.10 0.48 -20.30
C ARG A 140 3.75 -0.77 -19.70
N ASN A 141 5.02 -0.70 -19.32
CA ASN A 141 5.78 -1.86 -18.84
C ASN A 141 5.73 -1.93 -17.31
N GLN A 142 4.68 -2.56 -16.77
CA GLN A 142 4.48 -2.73 -15.33
C GLN A 142 5.57 -3.59 -14.67
N ASP A 143 6.09 -4.60 -15.38
CA ASP A 143 7.17 -5.46 -14.85
C ASP A 143 8.40 -4.65 -14.47
N HIS A 144 8.76 -3.66 -15.28
CA HIS A 144 9.90 -2.78 -15.00
C HIS A 144 9.63 -1.89 -13.79
N LEU A 145 8.40 -1.38 -13.62
CA LEU A 145 7.99 -0.65 -12.43
C LEU A 145 8.17 -1.49 -11.16
N TYR A 146 7.62 -2.70 -11.13
CA TYR A 146 7.72 -3.57 -9.96
C TYR A 146 9.18 -4.01 -9.69
N LYS A 147 9.98 -4.26 -10.73
CA LYS A 147 11.43 -4.50 -10.58
C LYS A 147 12.16 -3.29 -9.98
N ALA A 148 11.84 -2.08 -10.44
CA ALA A 148 12.43 -0.85 -9.90
C ALA A 148 12.04 -0.65 -8.43
N ILE A 149 10.77 -0.85 -8.06
CA ILE A 149 10.30 -0.74 -6.67
C ILE A 149 11.02 -1.77 -5.77
N ARG A 150 11.16 -3.02 -6.21
CA ARG A 150 11.88 -4.07 -5.46
C ARG A 150 13.35 -3.76 -5.21
N SER A 151 13.95 -2.87 -6.00
CA SER A 151 15.35 -2.45 -5.79
C SER A 151 15.53 -1.47 -4.63
N LEU A 152 14.46 -0.94 -4.05
CA LEU A 152 14.48 0.07 -2.99
C LEU A 152 14.48 -0.58 -1.59
N PRO A 153 15.62 -0.61 -0.86
CA PRO A 153 15.74 -1.43 0.34
C PRO A 153 14.99 -0.91 1.57
N ASN A 154 14.82 0.41 1.66
CA ASN A 154 14.24 1.09 2.82
C ASN A 154 12.87 1.71 2.53
N LEU A 155 12.26 1.34 1.41
CA LEU A 155 10.94 1.82 1.03
C LEU A 155 9.91 1.39 2.08
N LYS A 156 9.14 2.36 2.59
CA LYS A 156 8.08 2.15 3.57
C LYS A 156 6.70 2.39 2.98
N TYR A 157 6.62 3.23 1.95
CA TYR A 157 5.37 3.64 1.33
C TYR A 157 5.54 3.66 -0.18
N VAL A 158 4.60 3.03 -0.88
CA VAL A 158 4.50 3.13 -2.32
C VAL A 158 3.08 3.54 -2.71
N ALA A 159 2.97 4.50 -3.63
CA ALA A 159 1.72 4.82 -4.28
C ALA A 159 1.88 4.73 -5.80
N ILE A 160 0.99 3.98 -6.44
CA ILE A 160 1.07 3.72 -7.88
C ILE A 160 -0.27 4.09 -8.49
N GLU A 161 -0.22 4.90 -9.53
CA GLU A 161 -1.35 5.23 -10.37
C GLU A 161 -0.88 5.25 -11.82
N GLY A 162 -1.57 4.52 -12.68
CA GLY A 162 -1.28 4.59 -14.10
C GLY A 162 -2.27 3.87 -14.97
N ARG A 163 -2.54 4.45 -16.14
CA ARG A 163 -3.58 3.98 -17.08
C ARG A 163 -3.41 2.54 -17.52
N TYR A 164 -2.17 2.09 -17.63
CA TYR A 164 -1.84 0.75 -18.07
C TYR A 164 -1.49 -0.19 -16.92
N LEU A 165 -1.86 0.15 -15.68
CA LEU A 165 -1.69 -0.72 -14.52
C LEU A 165 -2.85 -1.71 -14.43
N VAL A 166 -2.76 -2.77 -15.23
CA VAL A 166 -3.81 -3.80 -15.37
C VAL A 166 -3.75 -4.83 -14.24
N SER A 167 -2.55 -5.15 -13.73
CA SER A 167 -2.42 -6.19 -12.72
C SER A 167 -1.36 -5.92 -11.65
N VAL A 168 -1.53 -6.57 -10.50
CA VAL A 168 -0.45 -6.78 -9.53
C VAL A 168 0.10 -8.18 -9.74
N PRO A 169 1.29 -8.33 -10.36
CA PRO A 169 1.83 -9.65 -10.70
C PRO A 169 2.27 -10.42 -9.44
N THR A 170 2.45 -11.73 -9.60
CA THR A 170 3.01 -12.59 -8.56
C THR A 170 4.33 -12.04 -8.06
N ARG A 171 4.48 -11.94 -6.73
CA ARG A 171 5.70 -11.44 -6.08
C ARG A 171 6.08 -10.01 -6.52
N ALA A 172 5.09 -9.17 -6.83
CA ALA A 172 5.27 -7.78 -7.29
C ALA A 172 6.25 -6.99 -6.41
N PHE A 173 6.16 -7.19 -5.09
CA PHE A 173 6.94 -6.46 -4.09
C PHE A 173 7.95 -7.32 -3.35
N GLN A 174 8.04 -8.62 -3.68
CA GLN A 174 8.91 -9.54 -2.95
C GLN A 174 10.38 -9.09 -3.08
N PRO A 175 11.11 -8.97 -1.96
CA PRO A 175 12.52 -8.67 -1.96
C PRO A 175 13.32 -9.58 -2.91
N LEU A 176 14.17 -9.00 -3.76
CA LEU A 176 15.16 -9.77 -4.52
C LEU A 176 16.33 -10.12 -3.58
N CYS A 177 16.14 -11.08 -2.68
CA CYS A 177 17.23 -11.60 -1.86
C CYS A 177 18.16 -12.42 -2.76
N LYS A 178 19.37 -11.92 -3.05
CA LYS A 178 20.38 -12.69 -3.79
C LYS A 178 21.30 -13.40 -2.79
N GLY A 179 21.31 -14.73 -2.80
CA GLY A 179 22.27 -15.58 -2.10
C GLY A 179 21.88 -16.03 -0.70
N SER A 180 22.57 -17.06 -0.21
CA SER A 180 22.44 -17.63 1.15
C SER A 180 22.92 -16.67 2.25
N ASP A 181 23.67 -15.62 1.91
CA ASP A 181 24.08 -14.55 2.82
C ASP A 181 22.96 -13.51 2.99
N SER A 182 21.85 -13.98 3.56
CA SER A 182 20.53 -13.36 3.76
C SER A 182 20.46 -12.03 4.53
N LYS A 183 21.56 -11.31 4.74
CA LYS A 183 21.57 -10.17 5.68
C LYS A 183 20.82 -8.93 5.16
N TYR A 184 20.56 -8.83 3.86
CA TYR A 184 19.87 -7.66 3.28
C TYR A 184 18.89 -8.07 2.18
N CYS A 185 17.66 -8.40 2.57
CA CYS A 185 16.52 -8.47 1.66
C CYS A 185 15.95 -7.05 1.48
N PRO A 186 16.04 -6.43 0.28
CA PRO A 186 15.51 -5.09 0.04
C PRO A 186 13.99 -5.07 0.21
N ASN A 187 13.40 -3.98 0.72
CA ASN A 187 11.96 -3.75 0.80
C ASN A 187 11.20 -4.52 1.90
N THR A 188 11.91 -5.10 2.87
CA THR A 188 11.28 -5.66 4.09
C THR A 188 10.57 -4.59 4.93
N HIS A 189 10.87 -3.32 4.72
CA HIS A 189 10.32 -2.19 5.45
C HIS A 189 8.98 -1.68 4.92
N LEU A 190 8.46 -2.24 3.82
CA LEU A 190 7.23 -1.76 3.20
C LEU A 190 6.06 -1.88 4.18
N ARG A 191 5.37 -0.76 4.43
CA ARG A 191 4.25 -0.65 5.37
C ARG A 191 2.94 -0.33 4.69
N ARG A 192 2.96 0.43 3.59
CA ARG A 192 1.72 0.75 2.86
C ARG A 192 1.95 0.71 1.36
N ILE A 193 0.98 0.12 0.68
CA ILE A 193 0.86 0.11 -0.78
C ILE A 193 -0.49 0.75 -1.09
N ASN A 194 -0.48 1.79 -1.91
CA ASN A 194 -1.71 2.43 -2.36
C ASN A 194 -1.77 2.46 -3.88
N PHE A 195 -2.73 1.74 -4.44
CA PHE A 195 -3.14 1.92 -5.82
C PHE A 195 -4.16 3.06 -5.82
N THR A 196 -3.75 4.22 -6.31
CA THR A 196 -4.60 5.42 -6.21
C THR A 196 -5.43 5.52 -7.49
N GLU A 197 -6.74 5.69 -7.36
CA GLU A 197 -7.56 6.18 -8.46
C GLU A 197 -7.57 7.71 -8.42
N GLY A 198 -7.27 8.33 -9.56
CA GLY A 198 -7.43 9.76 -9.73
C GLY A 198 -8.90 10.15 -9.70
N LEU A 199 -9.26 11.22 -9.00
CA LEU A 199 -10.61 11.81 -8.98
C LEU A 199 -11.11 12.33 -10.35
N HIS A 200 -10.40 12.04 -11.45
CA HIS A 200 -10.70 12.56 -12.77
C HIS A 200 -11.03 11.41 -13.72
N GLU A 201 -12.00 11.68 -14.61
CA GLU A 201 -12.71 10.88 -15.63
C GLU A 201 -11.90 9.93 -16.53
N THR A 202 -10.61 9.76 -16.27
CA THR A 202 -9.79 8.74 -16.90
C THR A 202 -9.96 7.41 -16.19
N PHE A 203 -10.72 6.53 -16.83
CA PHE A 203 -10.82 5.10 -16.59
C PHE A 203 -9.43 4.46 -16.43
N ILE A 204 -9.05 4.17 -15.17
CA ILE A 204 -7.85 3.40 -14.82
C ILE A 204 -8.34 2.17 -14.05
N PHE A 205 -7.98 0.99 -14.53
CA PHE A 205 -8.55 -0.25 -14.01
C PHE A 205 -7.42 -1.22 -13.68
N LEU A 206 -7.01 -1.23 -12.41
CA LEU A 206 -6.37 -2.42 -11.87
C LEU A 206 -7.43 -3.53 -11.85
N THR A 207 -7.34 -4.48 -12.77
CA THR A 207 -8.36 -5.53 -12.93
C THR A 207 -7.98 -6.84 -12.27
N ARG A 208 -6.69 -7.07 -12.00
CA ARG A 208 -6.24 -8.39 -11.53
C ARG A 208 -5.20 -8.32 -10.42
N ILE A 209 -5.39 -9.14 -9.40
CA ILE A 209 -4.38 -9.42 -8.38
C ILE A 209 -3.97 -10.88 -8.57
N GLU A 210 -2.71 -11.10 -8.94
CA GLU A 210 -2.18 -12.44 -9.18
C GLU A 210 -1.83 -13.16 -7.87
N GLU A 211 -1.58 -14.46 -7.98
CA GLU A 211 -1.25 -15.31 -6.83
C GLU A 211 0.02 -14.79 -6.16
N ASN A 212 0.04 -14.77 -4.81
CA ASN A 212 1.20 -14.33 -4.02
C ASN A 212 1.68 -12.90 -4.38
N ALA A 213 0.82 -12.03 -4.88
CA ALA A 213 1.17 -10.65 -5.27
C ALA A 213 1.85 -9.86 -4.14
N PHE A 214 1.37 -10.03 -2.90
CA PHE A 214 1.88 -9.34 -1.70
C PHE A 214 2.71 -10.24 -0.78
N GLN A 215 3.11 -11.42 -1.25
CA GLN A 215 3.88 -12.39 -0.47
C GLN A 215 5.24 -11.81 -0.02
N GLY A 216 5.65 -12.16 1.20
CA GLY A 216 6.97 -11.81 1.74
C GLY A 216 7.08 -10.38 2.29
N LEU A 217 5.96 -9.75 2.64
CA LEU A 217 5.92 -8.39 3.21
C LEU A 217 5.50 -8.36 4.70
N PRO A 218 6.39 -8.74 5.63
CA PRO A 218 6.02 -8.92 7.04
C PRO A 218 5.67 -7.63 7.79
N ASN A 219 6.05 -6.47 7.24
CA ASN A 219 5.76 -5.16 7.83
C ASN A 219 4.59 -4.43 7.16
N LEU A 220 3.97 -5.03 6.13
CA LEU A 220 2.88 -4.41 5.39
C LEU A 220 1.68 -4.24 6.32
N LYS A 221 1.23 -3.01 6.53
CA LYS A 221 0.07 -2.69 7.37
C LYS A 221 -1.17 -2.42 6.55
N GLU A 222 -1.00 -1.99 5.31
CA GLU A 222 -2.11 -1.54 4.48
C GLU A 222 -1.83 -1.80 3.00
N VAL A 223 -2.78 -2.42 2.32
CA VAL A 223 -2.90 -2.41 0.86
C VAL A 223 -4.24 -1.79 0.53
N SER A 224 -4.21 -0.67 -0.18
CA SER A 224 -5.40 0.02 -0.65
C SER A 224 -5.51 -0.09 -2.16
N MET A 225 -6.62 -0.63 -2.62
CA MET A 225 -7.08 -0.67 -4.01
C MET A 225 -8.51 -0.12 -4.06
N LYS A 226 -8.81 0.85 -3.20
CA LYS A 226 -10.08 1.55 -3.13
C LYS A 226 -10.36 2.25 -4.47
N GLN A 227 -11.61 2.14 -4.94
CA GLN A 227 -12.05 2.72 -6.22
C GLN A 227 -11.24 2.24 -7.42
N HIS A 228 -11.02 0.94 -7.50
CA HIS A 228 -10.51 0.32 -8.73
C HIS A 228 -11.62 -0.50 -9.37
N ASP A 229 -11.23 -1.19 -10.43
CA ASP A 229 -12.08 -2.08 -11.19
C ASP A 229 -11.48 -3.50 -11.11
N VAL A 230 -11.22 -3.97 -9.90
CA VAL A 230 -10.67 -5.32 -9.70
C VAL A 230 -11.73 -6.33 -10.15
N HIS A 231 -11.40 -7.22 -11.06
CA HIS A 231 -12.29 -8.29 -11.53
C HIS A 231 -11.95 -9.63 -10.91
N PHE A 232 -10.67 -9.83 -10.58
CA PHE A 232 -10.16 -11.12 -10.15
C PHE A 232 -9.03 -11.01 -9.12
N ILE A 233 -9.15 -11.81 -8.07
CA ILE A 233 -8.16 -11.97 -6.99
C ILE A 233 -7.81 -13.45 -6.90
N ALA A 234 -6.59 -13.78 -7.31
CA ALA A 234 -6.06 -15.14 -7.35
C ALA A 234 -5.74 -15.69 -5.96
N ASP A 235 -5.51 -17.01 -5.91
CA ASP A 235 -5.25 -17.74 -4.67
C ASP A 235 -4.05 -17.13 -3.92
N TYR A 236 -4.13 -17.08 -2.60
CA TYR A 236 -3.03 -16.63 -1.73
C TYR A 236 -2.49 -15.23 -2.05
N ALA A 237 -3.29 -14.36 -2.69
CA ALA A 237 -2.85 -13.02 -3.12
C ALA A 237 -2.17 -12.22 -1.99
N PHE A 238 -2.66 -12.38 -0.75
CA PHE A 238 -2.21 -11.67 0.45
C PHE A 238 -1.43 -12.55 1.44
N ALA A 239 -0.98 -13.73 1.01
CA ALA A 239 -0.34 -14.67 1.92
C ALA A 239 0.97 -14.14 2.52
N CYS A 240 1.28 -14.60 3.73
CA CYS A 240 2.53 -14.32 4.40
C CYS A 240 3.19 -15.63 4.84
N ASP A 241 4.50 -15.77 4.63
CA ASP A 241 5.19 -17.04 4.85
C ASP A 241 5.25 -17.46 6.34
N LYS A 242 5.07 -16.51 7.26
CA LYS A 242 5.21 -16.73 8.70
C LYS A 242 4.10 -16.03 9.47
N PRO A 243 3.65 -16.61 10.60
CA PRO A 243 2.75 -15.95 11.54
C PRO A 243 3.29 -14.61 12.04
N ILE A 244 2.45 -13.57 12.00
CA ILE A 244 2.78 -12.19 12.38
C ILE A 244 1.63 -11.59 13.19
N SER A 245 1.93 -10.97 14.34
CA SER A 245 0.92 -10.33 15.19
C SER A 245 0.44 -8.96 14.69
N LYS A 246 1.15 -8.34 13.73
CA LYS A 246 0.77 -7.03 13.19
C LYS A 246 -0.45 -7.17 12.30
N LYS A 247 -1.48 -6.35 12.54
CA LYS A 247 -2.67 -6.31 11.69
C LYS A 247 -2.36 -5.85 10.25
N LEU A 248 -2.97 -6.49 9.25
CA LEU A 248 -3.01 -6.07 7.84
C LEU A 248 -4.40 -5.48 7.54
N LYS A 249 -4.45 -4.34 6.87
CA LYS A 249 -5.68 -3.76 6.32
C LYS A 249 -5.69 -3.92 4.80
N ILE A 250 -6.71 -4.56 4.25
CA ILE A 250 -6.94 -4.72 2.82
C ILE A 250 -8.18 -3.90 2.46
N ASP A 251 -7.99 -2.83 1.71
CA ASP A 251 -9.08 -1.93 1.32
C ASP A 251 -9.44 -2.15 -0.16
N LEU A 252 -10.54 -2.86 -0.38
CA LEU A 252 -11.18 -3.13 -1.67
C LEU A 252 -12.54 -2.40 -1.74
N SER A 253 -12.70 -1.28 -1.02
CA SER A 253 -13.95 -0.53 -1.02
C SER A 253 -14.20 0.21 -2.33
N LEU A 254 -15.48 0.51 -2.58
CA LEU A 254 -15.94 1.36 -3.67
C LEU A 254 -15.46 0.90 -5.05
N GLN A 255 -15.44 -0.39 -5.35
CA GLN A 255 -15.26 -0.88 -6.72
C GLN A 255 -16.56 -0.62 -7.50
N TRP A 256 -16.48 0.12 -8.60
CA TRP A 256 -17.67 0.60 -9.33
C TRP A 256 -18.14 -0.35 -10.43
N SER A 257 -17.39 -1.42 -10.63
CA SER A 257 -17.62 -2.33 -11.73
C SER A 257 -18.54 -3.48 -11.39
N ARG A 258 -19.31 -3.88 -12.40
CA ARG A 258 -20.15 -5.08 -12.35
C ARG A 258 -19.35 -6.37 -12.30
N GLU A 259 -18.09 -6.30 -12.76
CA GLU A 259 -17.16 -7.42 -12.75
C GLU A 259 -16.53 -7.64 -11.36
N PHE A 260 -16.61 -6.66 -10.44
CA PHE A 260 -16.28 -6.87 -9.03
C PHE A 260 -17.50 -7.37 -8.26
N ASN A 261 -17.67 -8.68 -8.26
CA ASN A 261 -18.78 -9.38 -7.65
C ASN A 261 -18.28 -10.53 -6.78
N THR A 262 -19.19 -11.40 -6.38
CA THR A 262 -18.89 -12.53 -5.51
C THR A 262 -17.84 -13.50 -6.11
N ASP A 263 -17.85 -13.68 -7.43
CA ASP A 263 -16.95 -14.61 -8.14
C ASP A 263 -15.56 -13.99 -8.41
N SER A 264 -15.35 -12.73 -8.06
CA SER A 264 -14.04 -12.07 -8.21
C SER A 264 -12.97 -12.66 -7.29
N PHE A 265 -13.35 -13.45 -6.29
CA PHE A 265 -12.44 -14.12 -5.38
C PHE A 265 -12.26 -15.57 -5.77
N SER A 266 -11.04 -15.96 -6.08
CA SER A 266 -10.68 -17.38 -6.12
C SER A 266 -10.89 -18.03 -4.74
N PRO A 267 -11.14 -19.36 -4.68
CA PRO A 267 -11.43 -20.06 -3.42
C PRO A 267 -10.43 -19.81 -2.29
N LYS A 268 -9.14 -19.58 -2.61
CA LYS A 268 -8.10 -19.35 -1.61
C LYS A 268 -7.54 -17.93 -1.64
N ALA A 269 -8.25 -16.98 -2.25
CA ALA A 269 -7.79 -15.59 -2.41
C ALA A 269 -7.32 -14.93 -1.11
N LEU A 270 -8.02 -15.22 -0.01
CA LEU A 270 -7.80 -14.62 1.31
C LEU A 270 -7.10 -15.58 2.30
N MET A 271 -6.67 -16.76 1.85
CA MET A 271 -6.01 -17.73 2.71
C MET A 271 -4.52 -17.43 2.89
N GLY A 272 -3.98 -17.89 4.01
CA GLY A 272 -2.55 -17.89 4.31
C GLY A 272 -2.00 -16.51 4.65
N THR A 273 -2.86 -15.56 5.01
CA THR A 273 -2.46 -14.24 5.52
C THR A 273 -1.51 -14.36 6.71
N ASN A 274 -1.69 -15.38 7.56
CA ASN A 274 -0.88 -15.67 8.75
C ASN A 274 -0.72 -14.45 9.67
N ARG A 275 -1.74 -13.59 9.73
CA ARG A 275 -1.81 -12.42 10.60
C ARG A 275 -3.23 -11.88 10.70
N PRO A 276 -3.58 -11.16 11.78
CA PRO A 276 -4.87 -10.50 11.88
C PRO A 276 -5.10 -9.58 10.68
N THR A 277 -6.22 -9.75 10.00
CA THR A 277 -6.54 -9.04 8.76
C THR A 277 -7.89 -8.35 8.84
N GLU A 278 -7.95 -7.08 8.45
CA GLU A 278 -9.20 -6.35 8.22
C GLU A 278 -9.40 -6.20 6.74
N LEU A 279 -10.48 -6.79 6.24
CA LEU A 279 -10.92 -6.66 4.86
C LEU A 279 -12.04 -5.62 4.80
N ILE A 280 -11.93 -4.65 3.89
CA ILE A 280 -12.94 -3.63 3.68
C ILE A 280 -13.55 -3.81 2.30
N LEU A 281 -14.84 -4.14 2.26
CA LEU A 281 -15.64 -4.33 1.04
C LEU A 281 -16.80 -3.32 0.94
N PHE A 282 -16.71 -2.21 1.67
CA PHE A 282 -17.73 -1.18 1.71
C PHE A 282 -18.06 -0.62 0.31
N GLY A 283 -19.35 -0.46 0.02
CA GLY A 283 -19.85 0.24 -1.16
C GLY A 283 -19.53 -0.47 -2.48
N ASN A 284 -19.56 -1.80 -2.45
CA ASN A 284 -19.44 -2.67 -3.61
C ASN A 284 -20.82 -3.29 -3.91
N PRO A 285 -21.67 -2.63 -4.73
CA PRO A 285 -23.08 -3.00 -4.87
C PRO A 285 -23.32 -4.34 -5.58
N HIS A 286 -22.29 -4.90 -6.22
CA HIS A 286 -22.36 -6.14 -6.98
C HIS A 286 -21.89 -7.38 -6.18
N ILE A 287 -21.36 -7.19 -4.97
CA ILE A 287 -21.16 -8.27 -4.01
C ILE A 287 -22.49 -8.49 -3.29
N SER A 288 -23.27 -9.46 -3.75
CA SER A 288 -24.59 -9.77 -3.20
C SER A 288 -24.54 -10.75 -2.02
N HIS A 289 -23.55 -11.63 -1.96
CA HIS A 289 -23.38 -12.61 -0.88
C HIS A 289 -21.89 -12.87 -0.62
N LEU A 290 -21.57 -13.65 0.42
CA LEU A 290 -20.22 -14.06 0.78
C LEU A 290 -20.08 -15.58 0.65
N PRO A 291 -19.31 -16.10 -0.34
CA PRO A 291 -19.14 -17.54 -0.52
C PRO A 291 -18.44 -18.15 0.67
N GLU A 292 -19.03 -19.21 1.22
CA GLU A 292 -18.48 -19.95 2.34
C GLU A 292 -17.05 -20.44 2.04
N VAL A 293 -16.82 -20.93 0.81
CA VAL A 293 -15.51 -21.44 0.36
C VAL A 293 -14.39 -20.39 0.41
N VAL A 294 -14.70 -19.09 0.31
CA VAL A 294 -13.73 -18.00 0.38
C VAL A 294 -13.66 -17.41 1.78
N PHE A 295 -14.81 -17.01 2.33
CA PHE A 295 -14.88 -16.22 3.56
C PHE A 295 -14.88 -17.07 4.82
N GLY A 296 -15.35 -18.33 4.76
CA GLY A 296 -15.29 -19.27 5.88
C GLY A 296 -13.83 -19.50 6.33
N PRO A 297 -12.94 -19.99 5.46
CA PRO A 297 -11.52 -20.14 5.79
C PRO A 297 -10.85 -18.84 6.25
N PHE A 298 -11.20 -17.70 5.64
CA PHE A 298 -10.69 -16.39 6.05
C PHE A 298 -11.07 -16.05 7.50
N PHE A 299 -12.31 -16.29 7.91
CA PHE A 299 -12.75 -16.02 9.27
C PHE A 299 -12.17 -16.99 10.30
N GLU A 300 -11.90 -18.24 9.94
CA GLU A 300 -11.28 -19.22 10.85
C GLU A 300 -9.77 -19.04 11.01
N GLU A 301 -9.11 -18.34 10.09
CA GLU A 301 -7.67 -18.11 10.16
C GLU A 301 -7.30 -17.16 11.32
N ASN A 302 -6.06 -17.29 11.81
CA ASN A 302 -5.47 -16.41 12.81
C ASN A 302 -6.29 -16.30 14.11
N ASP A 303 -6.73 -17.43 14.64
CA ASP A 303 -7.53 -17.52 15.87
C ASP A 303 -8.78 -16.63 15.83
N ARG A 304 -9.45 -16.57 14.67
CA ARG A 304 -10.65 -15.76 14.42
C ARG A 304 -10.46 -14.26 14.63
N GLN A 305 -9.23 -13.76 14.50
CA GLN A 305 -8.93 -12.32 14.60
C GLN A 305 -9.15 -11.56 13.28
N ASN A 306 -9.46 -12.28 12.20
CA ASN A 306 -9.80 -11.67 10.93
C ASN A 306 -11.17 -10.99 11.02
N THR A 307 -11.28 -9.83 10.38
CA THR A 307 -12.44 -8.95 10.46
C THR A 307 -12.86 -8.46 9.08
N LEU A 308 -14.15 -8.26 8.89
CA LEU A 308 -14.74 -7.81 7.63
C LEU A 308 -15.60 -6.57 7.86
N LYS A 309 -15.36 -5.53 7.06
CA LYS A 309 -16.20 -4.34 7.02
C LYS A 309 -17.02 -4.33 5.74
N LEU A 310 -18.32 -4.57 5.89
CA LEU A 310 -19.33 -4.40 4.86
C LEU A 310 -19.99 -3.01 4.99
N GLY A 311 -20.61 -2.53 3.93
CA GLY A 311 -21.63 -1.48 4.07
C GLY A 311 -22.42 -1.33 2.78
N GLN A 312 -22.96 -2.47 2.37
CA GLN A 312 -23.95 -2.64 1.34
C GLN A 312 -24.95 -3.69 1.85
N LYS A 313 -26.14 -3.69 1.26
CA LYS A 313 -27.14 -4.70 1.55
C LYS A 313 -26.81 -6.00 0.81
N MET A 314 -26.96 -7.11 1.49
CA MET A 314 -26.69 -8.45 1.00
C MET A 314 -28.00 -9.17 0.64
N SER A 315 -27.91 -10.10 -0.29
CA SER A 315 -28.92 -11.11 -0.55
C SER A 315 -28.82 -12.20 0.53
N CYS A 316 -29.73 -12.16 1.50
CA CYS A 316 -29.77 -13.14 2.59
C CYS A 316 -30.54 -14.41 2.16
N SER A 317 -30.02 -15.08 1.13
CA SER A 317 -30.49 -16.36 0.58
C SER A 317 -29.71 -17.54 1.20
N CYS A 318 -29.95 -18.77 0.73
CA CYS A 318 -29.17 -19.94 1.18
C CYS A 318 -27.65 -19.78 1.11
N GLU A 319 -27.13 -18.93 0.22
CA GLU A 319 -25.69 -18.63 0.09
C GLU A 319 -25.09 -17.98 1.34
N MET A 320 -25.93 -17.37 2.19
CA MET A 320 -25.55 -16.73 3.46
C MET A 320 -25.94 -17.56 4.69
N TYR A 321 -26.57 -18.74 4.50
CA TYR A 321 -27.06 -19.56 5.60
C TYR A 321 -25.95 -20.00 6.57
N TRP A 322 -24.74 -20.21 6.05
CA TRP A 322 -23.57 -20.59 6.87
C TRP A 322 -23.20 -19.52 7.91
N LEU A 323 -23.41 -18.23 7.61
CA LEU A 323 -23.24 -17.13 8.57
C LEU A 323 -24.40 -17.04 9.56
N TYR A 324 -25.63 -17.21 9.06
CA TYR A 324 -26.84 -17.16 9.87
C TYR A 324 -26.86 -18.28 10.93
N SER A 325 -26.49 -19.49 10.55
CA SER A 325 -26.53 -20.68 11.41
C SER A 325 -25.52 -20.66 12.58
N GLN A 326 -24.52 -19.78 12.54
CA GLN A 326 -23.43 -19.71 13.52
C GLN A 326 -23.14 -18.26 13.98
N PRO A 327 -24.10 -17.58 14.62
CA PRO A 327 -23.95 -16.17 15.00
C PRO A 327 -22.79 -15.93 15.97
N GLU A 328 -22.66 -16.74 17.02
CA GLU A 328 -21.59 -16.60 18.02
C GLU A 328 -20.18 -16.75 17.42
N ARG A 329 -20.08 -17.51 16.33
CA ARG A 329 -18.82 -17.75 15.63
C ARG A 329 -18.41 -16.57 14.77
N TYR A 330 -19.33 -16.05 13.96
CA TYR A 330 -19.00 -15.11 12.88
C TYR A 330 -19.39 -13.66 13.16
N LYS A 331 -20.47 -13.40 13.91
CA LYS A 331 -20.98 -12.04 14.16
C LYS A 331 -19.93 -11.08 14.73
N PRO A 332 -19.05 -11.47 15.69
CA PRO A 332 -18.02 -10.58 16.22
C PRO A 332 -16.96 -10.12 15.21
N GLN A 333 -16.84 -10.81 14.07
CA GLN A 333 -15.83 -10.51 13.06
C GLN A 333 -16.29 -9.44 12.07
N PHE A 334 -17.56 -9.05 12.09
CA PHE A 334 -18.07 -7.96 11.28
C PHE A 334 -17.85 -6.62 12.01
N ILE A 335 -17.16 -5.70 11.34
CA ILE A 335 -16.93 -4.35 11.88
C ILE A 335 -18.04 -3.43 11.39
N GLU A 336 -18.69 -2.80 12.36
CA GLU A 336 -19.76 -1.85 12.12
C GLU A 336 -19.32 -0.66 11.23
N TRP A 337 -20.16 -0.32 10.26
CA TRP A 337 -20.06 0.95 9.56
C TRP A 337 -20.96 2.00 10.21
N LYS A 338 -20.35 2.89 11.01
CA LYS A 338 -21.05 4.03 11.59
C LYS A 338 -21.28 5.11 10.54
N PHE A 339 -22.51 5.24 10.05
CA PHE A 339 -22.97 6.42 9.33
C PHE A 339 -23.85 7.28 10.24
N THR A 340 -23.33 8.42 10.69
CA THR A 340 -24.12 9.38 11.45
C THR A 340 -24.98 10.19 10.49
N ALA A 341 -26.24 9.81 10.31
CA ALA A 341 -27.22 10.67 9.67
C ALA A 341 -27.42 11.91 10.55
N LYS A 342 -26.95 13.07 10.10
CA LYS A 342 -26.97 14.35 10.86
C LYS A 342 -28.34 14.77 11.41
N LYS A 343 -29.44 14.16 10.94
CA LYS A 343 -30.79 14.62 11.20
C LYS A 343 -31.40 14.09 12.51
N ASP A 344 -31.01 12.88 12.94
CA ASP A 344 -31.74 12.19 14.02
C ASP A 344 -30.87 11.71 15.19
N ASN A 345 -29.53 11.90 15.15
CA ASN A 345 -28.59 11.43 16.20
C ASN A 345 -28.75 9.96 16.63
N LYS A 346 -29.45 9.13 15.84
CA LYS A 346 -29.54 7.69 16.08
C LYS A 346 -28.30 7.03 15.48
N GLU A 347 -27.45 6.46 16.33
CA GLU A 347 -26.48 5.47 15.88
C GLU A 347 -27.27 4.22 15.50
N GLN A 348 -27.21 3.84 14.22
CA GLN A 348 -27.74 2.57 13.76
C GLN A 348 -26.56 1.65 13.54
N HIS A 349 -26.54 0.54 14.28
CA HIS A 349 -25.50 -0.47 14.21
C HIS A 349 -25.89 -1.48 13.14
N TYR A 350 -25.13 -1.51 12.05
CA TYR A 350 -25.37 -2.40 10.93
C TYR A 350 -24.14 -3.28 10.72
N LEU A 351 -24.30 -4.60 10.89
CA LEU A 351 -23.24 -5.59 10.67
C LEU A 351 -23.39 -6.21 9.28
N VAL A 352 -24.49 -6.94 9.06
CA VAL A 352 -24.84 -7.57 7.77
C VAL A 352 -26.32 -7.32 7.50
N MET A 353 -26.62 -6.30 6.70
CA MET A 353 -27.99 -5.94 6.36
C MET A 353 -28.47 -6.65 5.12
N CYS A 354 -29.67 -7.21 5.17
CA CYS A 354 -30.36 -7.80 4.04
C CYS A 354 -31.01 -6.73 3.16
N GLN A 355 -31.41 -7.10 1.94
CA GLN A 355 -32.03 -6.17 0.97
C GLN A 355 -33.31 -5.48 1.52
N ASP A 356 -34.03 -6.16 2.41
CA ASP A 356 -35.26 -5.72 3.07
C ASP A 356 -35.04 -4.91 4.35
N ASP A 357 -33.80 -4.48 4.65
CA ASP A 357 -33.42 -3.75 5.86
C ASP A 357 -33.53 -4.56 7.17
N THR A 358 -33.57 -5.89 7.10
CA THR A 358 -33.42 -6.76 8.27
C THR A 358 -31.94 -7.12 8.50
N ASP A 359 -31.48 -7.20 9.74
CA ASP A 359 -30.15 -7.77 10.03
C ASP A 359 -30.19 -9.28 9.76
N LEU A 360 -29.14 -9.83 9.14
CA LEU A 360 -29.04 -11.26 8.79
C LEU A 360 -29.41 -12.16 9.97
N TRP A 361 -28.97 -11.82 11.18
CA TRP A 361 -29.20 -12.65 12.37
C TRP A 361 -30.55 -12.42 13.06
N ASP A 362 -31.34 -11.45 12.59
CA ASP A 362 -32.70 -11.19 13.05
C ASP A 362 -33.76 -11.80 12.12
N LEU A 363 -33.34 -12.48 11.04
CA LEU A 363 -34.24 -13.16 10.12
C LEU A 363 -34.92 -14.38 10.77
N GLU A 364 -36.18 -14.62 10.39
CA GLU A 364 -36.92 -15.82 10.79
C GLU A 364 -36.26 -17.10 10.23
N PRO A 365 -36.13 -18.19 11.00
CA PRO A 365 -35.53 -19.44 10.52
C PRO A 365 -36.15 -19.99 9.24
N SER A 366 -37.45 -19.73 9.02
CA SER A 366 -38.17 -20.14 7.80
C SER A 366 -37.59 -19.54 6.51
N THR A 367 -36.82 -18.45 6.61
CA THR A 367 -36.12 -17.81 5.49
C THR A 367 -35.12 -18.76 4.83
N PHE A 368 -34.55 -19.69 5.61
CA PHE A 368 -33.52 -20.63 5.16
C PHE A 368 -34.02 -22.08 5.11
N ASN A 369 -35.34 -22.29 4.97
CA ASN A 369 -35.90 -23.63 4.79
C ASN A 369 -35.26 -24.33 3.58
N ASN A 370 -34.71 -25.53 3.80
CA ASN A 370 -33.98 -26.34 2.82
C ASN A 370 -32.57 -25.85 2.43
N CYS A 371 -31.99 -24.89 3.16
CA CYS A 371 -30.59 -24.54 2.98
C CYS A 371 -29.69 -25.52 3.75
N THR A 372 -28.54 -25.88 3.18
CA THR A 372 -27.48 -26.66 3.84
C THR A 372 -26.16 -25.92 3.69
N SER A 373 -25.31 -25.93 4.71
CA SER A 373 -23.93 -25.45 4.60
C SER A 373 -23.09 -26.48 3.83
N GLU A 374 -22.11 -26.00 3.07
CA GLU A 374 -21.20 -26.87 2.29
C GLU A 374 -20.17 -27.58 3.18
N TYR A 375 -19.89 -27.04 4.37
CA TYR A 375 -18.93 -27.59 5.32
C TYR A 375 -19.64 -28.08 6.59
N PRO A 376 -19.70 -29.41 6.82
CA PRO A 376 -20.25 -29.92 8.06
C PRO A 376 -19.44 -29.41 9.25
N ILE A 377 -20.16 -28.97 10.27
CA ILE A 377 -19.61 -28.47 11.52
C ILE A 377 -18.82 -29.62 12.18
N ASN A 378 -17.49 -29.53 12.17
CA ASN A 378 -16.66 -30.39 13.02
C ASN A 378 -16.53 -29.69 14.38
N ASP A 379 -17.50 -29.93 15.26
CA ASP A 379 -17.47 -29.45 16.66
C ASP A 379 -16.37 -30.14 17.51
N ASP A 380 -15.69 -31.15 16.96
CA ASP A 380 -14.72 -31.99 17.67
C ASP A 380 -13.36 -31.32 18.03
N LYS A 381 -13.20 -30.00 17.84
CA LYS A 381 -11.93 -29.31 18.14
C LYS A 381 -11.87 -28.60 19.49
N ASP A 382 -12.98 -28.49 20.22
CA ASP A 382 -12.98 -27.90 21.56
C ASP A 382 -12.79 -28.91 22.70
N GLU A 383 -12.74 -30.22 22.42
CA GLU A 383 -12.51 -31.26 23.45
C GLU A 383 -11.03 -31.44 23.89
N PHE A 384 -10.07 -30.76 23.26
CA PHE A 384 -8.64 -30.92 23.55
C PHE A 384 -7.99 -29.77 24.34
N ARG A 385 -8.79 -28.86 24.93
CA ARG A 385 -8.24 -27.71 25.69
C ARG A 385 -8.18 -27.88 27.21
N ASP A 386 -8.62 -29.02 27.76
CA ASP A 386 -8.60 -29.27 29.21
C ASP A 386 -7.48 -30.20 29.72
N GLU A 387 -6.49 -30.56 28.89
CA GLU A 387 -5.35 -31.41 29.32
C GLU A 387 -3.94 -30.84 29.02
N LEU A 388 -3.71 -29.54 29.23
CA LEU A 388 -2.34 -28.98 29.27
C LEU A 388 -2.09 -27.99 30.41
#